data_AF-A0A956VZF5-F1
#
_entry.id   AF-A0A956VZF5-F1
#
_cell.length_a   1.000
_cell.length_b   1.000
_cell.length_c   1.000
_cell.angle_alpha   90.00
_cell.angle_beta   90.00
_cell.angle_gamma   90.00
#
_symmetry.space_group_name_H-M   'P 1'
#
loop_
_entity.id
_entity.type
_entity.pdbx_description
1 polymer ?
#
loop_
_entity_poly.entity_id
_entity_poly.type
_entity_poly.pdbx_seq_one_letter_code
_entity_poly.pdbx_strand_id
1 'polypeptide(L)'
;MSVSRMRPSNANASRGRPTAAAVDERVRAALRVIDDPIALERSPLVRLDSVHSLAAGPLRGRTCAEGLALRFVLRKALTDIAEDLAGTPIGSLAAALHEGRKQAEVADELGISEEHLSRRWKGLLVSLVRERIERPLSQERAA
;
A
#
# COMPACT_ATOMS: atom_id res chain seq x y z
N MET A 1 56.77 -18.41 6.06
CA MET A 1 55.40 -18.85 6.39
C MET A 1 54.55 -17.59 6.58
N SER A 2 53.83 -17.17 5.53
CA SER A 2 53.03 -15.94 5.56
C SER A 2 51.55 -16.30 5.50
N VAL A 3 50.84 -16.02 6.59
CA VAL A 3 49.41 -16.29 6.73
C VAL A 3 48.65 -15.16 6.05
N SER A 4 48.17 -15.39 4.82
CA SER A 4 47.29 -14.46 4.13
C SER A 4 45.97 -14.37 4.89
N ARG A 5 45.76 -13.24 5.58
CA ARG A 5 44.46 -12.86 6.15
C ARG A 5 43.47 -12.64 5.01
N MET A 6 42.63 -13.63 4.80
CA MET A 6 41.43 -13.54 3.97
C MET A 6 40.48 -12.54 4.64
N ARG A 7 40.36 -11.33 4.07
CA ARG A 7 39.34 -10.38 4.49
C ARG A 7 37.97 -10.94 4.08
N PRO A 8 36.97 -11.03 4.96
CA PRO A 8 35.61 -11.29 4.52
C PRO A 8 35.17 -10.14 3.62
N SER A 9 34.86 -10.47 2.37
CA SER A 9 34.27 -9.58 1.40
C SER A 9 32.99 -9.03 2.01
N ASN A 10 33.00 -7.75 2.32
CA ASN A 10 31.86 -7.05 2.88
C ASN A 10 30.76 -7.13 1.82
N ALA A 11 29.75 -7.96 2.09
CA ALA A 11 28.60 -8.15 1.25
C ALA A 11 27.88 -6.79 1.14
N ASN A 12 28.25 -6.03 0.12
CA ASN A 12 27.40 -5.00 -0.46
C ASN A 12 26.16 -5.73 -0.96
N ALA A 13 25.19 -5.92 -0.05
CA ALA A 13 23.84 -6.30 -0.37
C ALA A 13 23.36 -5.28 -1.41
N SER A 14 23.30 -5.77 -2.64
CA SER A 14 22.76 -5.09 -3.80
C SER A 14 21.49 -4.35 -3.38
N ARG A 15 21.42 -3.07 -3.74
CA ARG A 15 20.18 -2.26 -3.73
C ARG A 15 19.23 -2.83 -4.78
N GLY A 16 18.77 -4.06 -4.56
CA GLY A 16 17.82 -4.74 -5.41
C GLY A 16 16.48 -4.05 -5.31
N ARG A 17 15.80 -3.91 -6.45
CA ARG A 17 14.38 -3.55 -6.47
C ARG A 17 13.63 -4.43 -5.46
N PRO A 18 12.81 -3.88 -4.57
CA PRO A 18 12.07 -4.69 -3.62
C PRO A 18 11.21 -5.70 -4.38
N THR A 19 11.11 -6.92 -3.86
CA THR A 19 10.23 -7.94 -4.42
C THR A 19 8.77 -7.52 -4.25
N ALA A 20 7.88 -8.04 -5.10
CA ALA A 20 6.44 -7.79 -4.98
C ALA A 20 5.91 -8.10 -3.57
N ALA A 21 6.33 -9.22 -2.97
CA ALA A 21 5.96 -9.58 -1.60
C ALA A 21 6.45 -8.57 -0.55
N ALA A 22 7.64 -7.99 -0.72
CA ALA A 22 8.14 -6.95 0.18
C ALA A 22 7.35 -5.64 0.06
N VAL A 23 6.86 -5.32 -1.15
CA VAL A 23 5.97 -4.18 -1.36
C VAL A 23 4.57 -4.47 -0.79
N ASP A 24 4.03 -5.67 -1.00
CA ASP A 24 2.76 -6.10 -0.43
C ASP A 24 2.76 -5.98 1.11
N GLU A 25 3.86 -6.34 1.78
CA GLU A 25 3.96 -6.16 3.23
C GLU A 25 3.94 -4.68 3.64
N ARG A 26 4.59 -3.80 2.86
CA ARG A 26 4.55 -2.35 3.11
C ARG A 26 3.16 -1.77 2.89
N VAL A 27 2.46 -2.21 1.84
CA VAL A 27 1.07 -1.82 1.58
C VAL A 27 0.18 -2.29 2.72
N ARG A 28 0.30 -3.56 3.14
CA ARG A 28 -0.44 -4.10 4.29
C ARG A 28 -0.20 -3.29 5.56
N ALA A 29 1.05 -2.94 5.86
CA ALA A 29 1.38 -2.12 7.02
C ALA A 29 0.77 -0.72 6.92
N ALA A 30 0.86 -0.06 5.76
CA ALA A 30 0.30 1.26 5.54
C ALA A 30 -1.24 1.28 5.65
N LEU A 31 -1.91 0.28 5.09
CA LEU A 31 -3.37 0.14 5.16
C LEU A 31 -3.90 0.01 6.61
N ARG A 32 -3.10 -0.54 7.53
CA ARG A 32 -3.48 -0.61 8.96
C ARG A 32 -3.49 0.74 9.67
N VAL A 33 -2.76 1.71 9.15
CA VAL A 33 -2.59 3.06 9.72
C VAL A 33 -3.03 4.13 8.72
N ILE A 34 -3.95 3.80 7.81
CA ILE A 34 -4.36 4.68 6.71
C ILE A 34 -4.93 6.02 7.17
N ASP A 35 -5.42 6.08 8.42
CA ASP A 35 -5.98 7.30 9.03
C ASP A 35 -5.00 8.05 9.94
N ASP A 36 -3.74 7.60 10.03
CA ASP A 36 -2.66 8.27 10.75
C ASP A 36 -1.59 8.77 9.77
N PRO A 37 -1.68 10.05 9.33
CA PRO A 37 -0.68 10.64 8.43
C PRO A 37 0.75 10.63 8.99
N ILE A 38 0.92 10.71 10.33
CA ILE A 38 2.24 10.72 10.96
C ILE A 38 2.88 9.32 10.85
N ALA A 39 2.10 8.27 11.09
CA ALA A 39 2.58 6.89 10.89
C ALA A 39 2.89 6.61 9.42
N LEU A 40 2.05 7.10 8.50
CA LEU A 40 2.25 6.94 7.06
C LEU A 40 3.51 7.65 6.55
N GLU A 41 3.89 8.78 7.12
CA GLU A 41 5.12 9.52 6.75
C GLU A 41 6.39 8.68 6.98
N ARG A 42 6.35 7.70 7.88
CA ARG A 42 7.45 6.77 8.13
C ARG A 42 7.46 5.56 7.19
N SER A 43 6.43 5.40 6.36
CA SER A 43 6.32 4.27 5.44
C SER A 43 7.35 4.38 4.31
N PRO A 44 8.01 3.28 3.90
CA PRO A 44 8.85 3.29 2.72
C PRO A 44 8.09 3.64 1.42
N LEU A 45 6.75 3.56 1.43
CA LEU A 45 5.89 3.92 0.30
C LEU A 45 5.81 5.43 0.04
N VAL A 46 6.30 6.29 0.94
CA VAL A 46 6.37 7.73 0.66
C VAL A 46 7.28 8.07 -0.52
N ARG A 47 8.18 7.14 -0.87
CA ARG A 47 9.12 7.26 -1.98
C ARG A 47 8.51 7.03 -3.37
N LEU A 48 7.22 6.72 -3.44
CA LEU A 48 6.52 6.57 -4.71
C LEU A 48 6.44 7.93 -5.42
N ASP A 49 6.66 7.95 -6.74
CA ASP A 49 6.64 9.18 -7.53
C ASP A 49 5.29 9.92 -7.45
N SER A 50 4.19 9.18 -7.38
CA SER A 50 2.84 9.71 -7.17
C SER A 50 2.71 10.45 -5.83
N VAL A 51 3.31 9.91 -4.78
CA VAL A 51 3.32 10.52 -3.44
C VAL A 51 4.20 11.77 -3.43
N HIS A 52 5.42 11.68 -3.98
CA HIS A 52 6.30 12.84 -4.09
C HIS A 52 5.68 13.98 -4.91
N SER A 53 5.01 13.67 -6.01
CA SER A 53 4.32 14.66 -6.85
C SER A 53 3.21 15.39 -6.09
N LEU A 54 2.41 14.66 -5.30
CA LEU A 54 1.36 15.24 -4.48
C LEU A 54 1.91 16.07 -3.30
N ALA A 55 2.95 15.57 -2.63
CA ALA A 55 3.60 16.22 -1.50
C ALA A 55 4.30 17.52 -1.92
N ALA A 56 4.97 17.53 -3.08
CA ALA A 56 5.67 18.70 -3.62
C ALA A 56 4.73 19.71 -4.30
N GLY A 57 3.53 19.29 -4.70
CA GLY A 57 2.52 20.12 -5.34
C GLY A 57 1.40 20.54 -4.37
N PRO A 58 0.18 19.97 -4.46
CA PRO A 58 -0.98 20.41 -3.69
C PRO A 58 -0.81 20.43 -2.17
N LEU A 59 0.05 19.56 -1.62
CA LEU A 59 0.26 19.42 -0.17
C LEU A 59 1.52 20.12 0.33
N ARG A 60 2.19 20.91 -0.53
CA ARG A 60 3.44 21.58 -0.17
C ARG A 60 3.25 22.48 1.06
N GLY A 61 4.16 22.34 2.03
CA GLY A 61 4.16 23.14 3.26
C GLY A 61 3.14 22.70 4.31
N ARG A 62 2.37 21.62 4.07
CA ARG A 62 1.52 20.99 5.10
C ARG A 62 2.36 20.13 6.04
N THR A 63 1.99 20.08 7.32
CA THR A 63 2.52 19.09 8.26
C THR A 63 2.18 17.69 7.75
N CYS A 64 3.17 16.78 7.76
CA CYS A 64 3.04 15.41 7.23
C CYS A 64 2.62 15.35 5.76
N ALA A 65 3.13 16.25 4.90
CA ALA A 65 2.75 16.32 3.49
C ALA A 65 2.88 14.97 2.76
N GLU A 66 3.96 14.23 3.00
CA GLU A 66 4.18 12.90 2.41
C GLU A 66 3.21 11.85 2.97
N GLY A 67 2.92 11.89 4.27
CA GLY A 67 1.94 11.02 4.90
C GLY A 67 0.51 11.27 4.40
N LEU A 68 0.13 12.54 4.23
CA LEU A 68 -1.14 12.95 3.63
C LEU A 68 -1.22 12.54 2.16
N ALA A 69 -0.14 12.70 1.40
CA ALA A 69 -0.07 12.28 0.01
C ALA A 69 -0.20 10.75 -0.11
N LEU A 70 0.50 9.98 0.73
CA LEU A 70 0.39 8.52 0.76
C LEU A 70 -1.03 8.07 1.14
N ARG A 71 -1.65 8.73 2.14
CA ARG A 71 -3.06 8.48 2.49
C ARG A 71 -3.98 8.69 1.30
N PHE A 72 -3.80 9.80 0.58
CA PHE A 72 -4.60 10.10 -0.60
C PHE A 72 -4.45 9.03 -1.68
N VAL A 73 -3.22 8.63 -2.00
CA VAL A 73 -2.93 7.59 -3.00
C VAL A 73 -3.55 6.24 -2.61
N LEU A 74 -3.41 5.82 -1.35
CA LEU A 74 -3.99 4.57 -0.86
C LEU A 74 -5.52 4.60 -0.89
N ARG A 75 -6.13 5.70 -0.43
CA ARG A 75 -7.59 5.85 -0.42
C ARG A 75 -8.17 5.88 -1.84
N LYS A 76 -7.50 6.55 -2.78
CA LYS A 76 -7.87 6.52 -4.20
C LYS A 76 -7.81 5.09 -4.74
N ALA A 77 -6.72 4.37 -4.51
CA ALA A 77 -6.60 2.97 -4.94
C ALA A 77 -7.72 2.08 -4.38
N LEU A 78 -8.12 2.27 -3.12
CA LEU A 78 -9.25 1.55 -2.51
C LEU A 78 -10.58 1.92 -3.17
N THR A 79 -10.82 3.20 -3.46
CA THR A 79 -12.01 3.66 -4.18
C THR A 79 -12.09 3.01 -5.56
N ASP A 80 -11.02 3.09 -6.36
CA ASP A 80 -11.00 2.51 -7.70
C ASP A 80 -11.26 0.98 -7.67
N ILE A 81 -10.68 0.28 -6.69
CA ILE A 81 -10.91 -1.18 -6.52
C ILE A 81 -12.35 -1.46 -6.10
N ALA A 82 -12.92 -0.66 -5.21
CA ALA A 82 -14.29 -0.81 -4.74
C ALA A 82 -15.30 -0.62 -5.89
N GLU A 83 -15.06 0.37 -6.76
CA GLU A 83 -15.88 0.64 -7.93
C GLU A 83 -15.73 -0.46 -8.99
N ASP A 84 -14.51 -0.83 -9.36
CA ASP A 84 -14.25 -1.85 -10.39
C ASP A 84 -14.76 -3.24 -10.00
N LEU A 85 -14.79 -3.54 -8.70
CA LEU A 85 -15.19 -4.85 -8.16
C LEU A 85 -16.47 -4.75 -7.32
N ALA A 86 -17.32 -3.77 -7.61
CA ALA A 86 -18.59 -3.58 -6.92
C ALA A 86 -19.44 -4.87 -6.93
N GLY A 87 -20.05 -5.19 -5.78
CA GLY A 87 -20.83 -6.41 -5.60
C GLY A 87 -20.01 -7.68 -5.33
N THR A 88 -18.68 -7.59 -5.27
CA THR A 88 -17.81 -8.71 -4.86
C THR A 88 -17.30 -8.53 -3.42
N PRO A 89 -16.90 -9.63 -2.73
CA PRO A 89 -16.28 -9.54 -1.40
C PRO A 89 -15.03 -8.65 -1.33
N ILE A 90 -14.22 -8.61 -2.40
CA ILE A 90 -13.03 -7.74 -2.46
C ILE A 90 -13.44 -6.27 -2.55
N GLY A 91 -14.43 -5.95 -3.38
CA GLY A 91 -14.97 -4.59 -3.51
C GLY A 91 -15.55 -4.10 -2.19
N SER A 92 -16.36 -4.92 -1.51
CA SER A 92 -16.91 -4.59 -0.18
C SER A 92 -15.80 -4.35 0.85
N LEU A 93 -14.74 -5.17 0.84
CA LEU A 93 -13.61 -4.99 1.74
C LEU A 93 -12.82 -3.70 1.44
N ALA A 94 -12.64 -3.37 0.17
CA ALA A 94 -11.98 -2.13 -0.25
C ALA A 94 -12.77 -0.88 0.18
N ALA A 95 -14.09 -0.89 -0.06
CA ALA A 95 -15.00 0.17 0.36
C ALA A 95 -14.98 0.37 1.89
N ALA A 96 -15.12 -0.72 2.64
CA ALA A 96 -15.08 -0.67 4.10
C ALA A 96 -13.76 -0.08 4.63
N LEU A 97 -12.62 -0.47 4.05
CA LEU A 97 -11.33 0.06 4.47
C LEU A 97 -11.16 1.54 4.11
N HIS A 98 -11.72 1.98 2.98
CA HIS A 98 -11.77 3.40 2.62
C HIS A 98 -12.61 4.22 3.63
N GLU A 99 -13.72 3.65 4.10
CA GLU A 99 -14.65 4.24 5.05
C GLU A 99 -14.18 4.14 6.52
N GLY A 100 -13.09 3.43 6.80
CA GLY A 100 -12.60 3.20 8.17
C GLY A 100 -13.39 2.14 8.95
N ARG A 101 -14.18 1.33 8.26
CA ARG A 101 -14.91 0.18 8.83
C ARG A 101 -13.99 -1.01 9.02
N LYS A 102 -14.34 -1.88 9.97
CA LYS A 102 -13.56 -3.07 10.32
C LYS A 102 -13.87 -4.22 9.38
N GLN A 103 -12.87 -5.07 9.18
CA GLN A 103 -12.98 -6.30 8.40
C GLN A 103 -14.10 -7.24 8.93
N ALA A 104 -14.30 -7.28 10.24
CA ALA A 104 -15.37 -8.06 10.87
C ALA A 104 -16.77 -7.62 10.39
N GLU A 105 -17.01 -6.32 10.25
CA GLU A 105 -18.31 -5.79 9.79
C GLU A 105 -18.62 -6.25 8.35
N VAL A 106 -17.60 -6.32 7.50
CA VAL A 106 -17.73 -6.84 6.12
C VAL A 106 -18.00 -8.34 6.11
N ALA A 107 -17.34 -9.10 7.00
CA ALA A 107 -17.54 -10.53 7.11
C ALA A 107 -18.99 -10.86 7.55
N ASP A 108 -19.50 -10.09 8.51
CA ASP A 108 -20.88 -10.17 9.00
C ASP A 108 -21.89 -9.85 7.88
N GLU A 109 -21.66 -8.78 7.11
CA GLU A 109 -22.50 -8.41 5.96
C GLU A 109 -22.55 -9.50 4.87
N LEU A 110 -21.45 -10.21 4.68
CA LEU A 110 -21.33 -11.29 3.70
C LEU A 110 -21.78 -12.65 4.24
N GLY A 111 -22.13 -12.76 5.52
CA GLY A 111 -22.55 -14.01 6.17
C GLY A 111 -21.44 -15.06 6.26
N ILE A 112 -20.18 -14.64 6.41
CA ILE A 112 -18.99 -15.52 6.48
C ILE A 112 -18.13 -15.18 7.69
N SER A 113 -17.18 -16.06 8.06
CA SER A 113 -16.25 -15.75 9.14
C SER A 113 -15.17 -14.75 8.70
N GLU A 114 -14.74 -13.90 9.64
CA GLU A 114 -13.64 -12.95 9.41
C GLU A 114 -12.35 -13.68 8.97
N GLU A 115 -12.09 -14.87 9.52
CA GLU A 115 -10.93 -15.68 9.14
C GLU A 115 -11.01 -16.15 7.69
N HIS A 116 -12.18 -16.62 7.24
CA HIS A 116 -12.39 -17.01 5.85
C HIS A 116 -12.16 -15.81 4.93
N LEU A 117 -12.68 -14.64 5.31
CA LEU A 117 -12.50 -13.42 4.54
C LEU A 117 -11.03 -13.00 4.45
N SER A 118 -10.32 -13.05 5.58
CA SER A 118 -8.89 -12.74 5.68
C SER A 118 -8.05 -13.64 4.76
N ARG A 119 -8.23 -14.97 4.86
CA ARG A 119 -7.44 -15.95 4.11
C ARG A 119 -7.68 -15.85 2.61
N ARG A 120 -8.93 -15.57 2.20
CA ARG A 120 -9.31 -15.66 0.80
C ARG A 120 -9.11 -14.36 0.01
N TRP A 121 -9.35 -13.20 0.62
CA TRP A 121 -9.43 -11.92 -0.12
C TRP A 121 -8.47 -10.83 0.38
N LYS A 122 -8.01 -10.86 1.62
CA LYS A 122 -7.11 -9.81 2.14
C LYS A 122 -5.78 -9.75 1.40
N GLY A 123 -5.19 -10.90 1.08
CA GLY A 123 -3.97 -10.98 0.28
C GLY A 123 -4.18 -10.39 -1.12
N LEU A 124 -5.30 -10.74 -1.77
CA LEU A 124 -5.65 -10.23 -3.09
C LEU A 124 -5.86 -8.72 -3.09
N LEU A 125 -6.57 -8.18 -2.10
CA LEU A 125 -6.76 -6.73 -1.95
C LEU A 125 -5.42 -5.99 -1.83
N VAL A 126 -4.50 -6.50 -1.01
CA VAL A 126 -3.16 -5.91 -0.86
C VAL A 126 -2.41 -5.89 -2.20
N SER A 127 -2.43 -7.00 -2.95
CA SER A 127 -1.78 -7.07 -4.25
C SER A 127 -2.43 -6.13 -5.28
N LEU A 128 -3.76 -6.00 -5.27
CA LEU A 128 -4.47 -5.03 -6.13
C LEU A 128 -4.11 -3.59 -5.77
N VAL A 129 -4.06 -3.23 -4.49
CA VAL A 129 -3.63 -1.90 -4.07
C VAL A 129 -2.19 -1.62 -4.51
N ARG A 130 -1.27 -2.59 -4.35
CA ARG A 130 0.10 -2.47 -4.89
C ARG A 130 0.08 -2.16 -6.38
N GLU A 131 -0.68 -2.94 -7.17
CA GLU A 131 -0.78 -2.73 -8.61
C GLU A 131 -1.31 -1.34 -8.97
N ARG A 132 -2.28 -0.80 -8.21
CA ARG A 132 -2.81 0.55 -8.42
C ARG A 132 -1.80 1.64 -8.11
N ILE A 133 -1.07 1.54 -7.00
CA ILE A 133 -0.15 2.60 -6.57
C ILE A 133 1.19 2.58 -7.32
N GLU A 134 1.57 1.44 -7.92
CA GLU A 134 2.74 1.30 -8.78
C GLU A 134 2.48 1.74 -10.24
N ARG A 135 1.20 1.92 -10.65
CA ARG A 135 0.88 2.44 -11.98
C ARG A 135 1.25 3.92 -12.09
N PRO A 136 1.98 4.34 -13.13
CA PRO A 136 2.25 5.76 -13.35
C PRO A 136 0.95 6.51 -13.64
N LEU A 137 0.78 7.68 -13.00
CA LEU A 137 -0.39 8.58 -13.14
C LEU A 137 -0.68 9.02 -14.59
N SER A 138 0.25 8.76 -15.53
CA SER A 138 0.14 9.14 -16.94
C SER A 138 -0.82 8.30 -17.78
N GLN A 139 -1.46 7.25 -17.23
CA GLN A 139 -2.41 6.41 -17.98
C GLN A 139 -3.91 6.73 -17.75
N GLU A 140 -4.27 7.74 -16.95
CA GLU A 140 -5.68 8.12 -16.73
C GLU A 140 -6.26 9.07 -17.80
N ARG A 141 -5.56 9.33 -18.91
CA ARG A 141 -6.09 10.14 -20.04
C ARG A 141 -6.00 9.41 -21.38
N ALA A 142 -6.67 8.27 -21.49
CA ALA A 142 -7.00 7.66 -22.78
C ALA A 142 -8.14 6.64 -22.62
N ALA A 143 -9.34 7.14 -22.31
CA ALA A 143 -10.61 6.46 -22.55
C ALA A 143 -11.67 7.51 -22.87
#